data_AF-A0A258EBQ3-F1
#
_entry.id   AF-A0A258EBQ3-F1
#
_cell.length_a   1.000
_cell.length_b   1.000
_cell.length_c   1.000
_cell.angle_alpha   90.00
_cell.angle_beta   90.00
_cell.angle_gamma   90.00
#
_symmetry.space_group_name_H-M   'P 1'
#
loop_
_entity.id
_entity.type
_entity.pdbx_description
1 polymer ?
#
loop_
_entity_poly.entity_id
_entity_poly.type
_entity_poly.pdbx_seq_one_letter_code
_entity_poly.pdbx_strand_id
1 'polypeptide(L)'
;MESPQIRLTEWSEGSGCGCKIAPAILDQILSSSGSFSQLDPKLLVGNSHKDDAAVYQISEDLAVINTVDFFTPIVDDPFDFGRIAAANAISDVYAMGGKPIFANAI
;
A
#
# COMPACT_ATOMS: atom_id res chain seq x y z
N MET A 1 34.34 -20.83 -10.27
CA MET A 1 33.90 -19.43 -10.41
C MET A 1 32.72 -19.28 -9.47
N GLU A 2 32.82 -18.43 -8.46
CA GLU A 2 31.64 -18.05 -7.68
C GLU A 2 30.75 -17.18 -8.57
N SER A 3 29.47 -17.51 -8.65
CA SER A 3 28.50 -16.65 -9.30
C SER A 3 28.47 -15.32 -8.55
N PRO A 4 28.49 -14.17 -9.24
CA PRO A 4 28.42 -12.88 -8.57
C PRO A 4 27.13 -12.79 -7.74
N GLN A 5 27.26 -12.29 -6.51
CA GLN A 5 26.13 -12.08 -5.61
C GLN A 5 25.19 -11.05 -6.24
N ILE A 6 23.94 -11.47 -6.52
CA ILE A 6 22.91 -10.57 -7.07
C ILE A 6 22.56 -9.54 -6.00
N ARG A 7 22.63 -8.26 -6.37
CA ARG A 7 22.23 -7.13 -5.52
C ARG A 7 20.88 -6.60 -6.02
N LEU A 8 19.83 -6.78 -5.23
CA LEU A 8 18.48 -6.38 -5.68
C LEU A 8 18.37 -4.88 -5.98
N THR A 9 19.16 -4.04 -5.31
CA THR A 9 19.11 -2.59 -5.55
C THR A 9 19.64 -2.18 -6.92
N GLU A 10 20.40 -3.03 -7.61
CA GLU A 10 20.85 -2.78 -9.00
C GLU A 10 19.68 -2.69 -9.98
N TRP A 11 18.52 -3.22 -9.61
CA TRP A 11 17.30 -3.26 -10.42
C TRP A 11 16.27 -2.21 -9.97
N SER A 12 16.68 -1.25 -9.15
CA SER A 12 15.83 -0.24 -8.53
C SER A 12 16.32 1.15 -8.95
N GLU A 13 15.79 1.68 -10.06
CA GLU A 13 16.18 3.01 -10.59
C GLU A 13 15.79 4.18 -9.65
N GLY A 14 14.93 3.91 -8.67
CA GLY A 14 14.62 4.81 -7.56
C GLY A 14 14.42 4.01 -6.27
N SER A 15 14.90 4.53 -5.14
CA SER A 15 14.79 3.85 -3.86
C SER A 15 13.53 4.27 -3.08
N GLY A 16 12.67 3.31 -2.73
CA GLY A 16 11.63 3.45 -1.72
C GLY A 16 10.53 4.47 -2.06
N CYS A 17 10.19 5.33 -1.09
CA CYS A 17 9.14 6.35 -1.25
C CYS A 17 9.42 7.37 -2.36
N GLY A 18 10.67 7.51 -2.83
CA GLY A 18 11.02 8.37 -3.95
C GLY A 18 10.40 7.94 -5.29
N CYS A 19 9.86 6.71 -5.36
CA CYS A 19 9.16 6.18 -6.52
C CYS A 19 7.65 6.49 -6.52
N LYS A 20 7.10 7.07 -5.44
CA LYS A 20 5.67 7.40 -5.37
C LYS A 20 5.38 8.64 -6.22
N ILE A 21 4.25 8.63 -6.93
CA ILE A 21 3.73 9.83 -7.61
C ILE A 21 3.44 10.89 -6.56
N ALA A 22 3.85 12.14 -6.82
CA ALA A 22 3.62 13.23 -5.90
C ALA A 22 2.12 13.40 -5.58
N PRO A 23 1.73 13.67 -4.32
CA PRO A 23 0.32 13.70 -3.92
C PRO A 23 -0.56 14.61 -4.77
N ALA A 24 -0.07 15.80 -5.15
CA ALA A 24 -0.80 16.73 -6.00
C ALA A 24 -1.09 16.18 -7.41
N ILE A 25 -0.14 15.42 -7.97
CA ILE A 25 -0.31 14.79 -9.28
C ILE A 25 -1.29 13.63 -9.18
N LEU A 26 -1.19 12.82 -8.12
CA LEU A 26 -2.13 11.73 -7.88
C LEU A 26 -3.57 12.26 -7.71
N ASP A 27 -3.75 13.35 -6.97
CA ASP A 27 -5.06 13.98 -6.77
C ASP A 27 -5.67 14.46 -8.09
N GLN A 28 -4.87 15.03 -8.98
CA GLN A 28 -5.31 15.44 -10.32
C GLN A 28 -5.75 14.23 -11.16
N ILE A 29 -4.99 13.12 -11.12
CA ILE A 29 -5.32 11.88 -11.84
C ILE A 29 -6.65 11.31 -11.33
N LEU A 30 -6.80 11.15 -10.02
CA LEU A 30 -8.01 10.59 -9.40
C LEU A 30 -9.24 11.50 -9.56
N SER A 31 -9.04 12.82 -9.67
CA SER A 31 -10.14 13.77 -9.90
C SER A 31 -10.77 13.56 -11.27
N SER A 32 -9.97 13.12 -12.25
CA SER A 32 -10.43 12.87 -13.62
C SER A 32 -11.14 11.52 -13.80
N SER A 33 -10.96 10.57 -12.90
CA SER A 33 -11.50 9.21 -13.02
C SER A 33 -12.92 9.04 -12.46
N GLY A 34 -13.48 10.07 -11.82
CA GLY A 34 -14.76 9.97 -11.11
C GLY A 34 -14.68 9.14 -9.81
N SER A 35 -13.47 8.75 -9.38
CA SER A 35 -13.26 7.87 -8.22
C SER A 35 -13.68 8.49 -6.87
N PHE A 36 -13.93 9.80 -6.83
CA PHE A 36 -14.41 10.52 -5.65
C PHE A 36 -15.93 10.55 -5.50
N SER A 37 -16.70 10.12 -6.51
CA SER A 37 -18.17 10.16 -6.46
C SER A 37 -18.80 8.90 -5.87
N GLN A 38 -18.05 8.13 -5.07
CA GLN A 38 -18.53 6.86 -4.53
C GLN A 38 -19.51 7.13 -3.38
N LEU A 39 -20.80 6.85 -3.62
CA LEU A 39 -21.92 7.16 -2.72
C LEU A 39 -22.36 5.98 -1.86
N ASP A 40 -21.62 4.87 -1.84
CA ASP A 40 -22.00 3.71 -1.02
C ASP A 40 -21.84 4.07 0.46
N PRO A 41 -22.93 4.15 1.25
CA PRO A 41 -22.86 4.52 2.66
C PRO A 41 -22.08 3.51 3.51
N LYS A 42 -21.84 2.30 3.00
CA LYS A 42 -20.99 1.31 3.67
C LYS A 42 -19.50 1.58 3.51
N LEU A 43 -19.10 2.41 2.53
CA LEU A 43 -17.70 2.84 2.40
C LEU A 43 -17.44 3.97 3.39
N LEU A 44 -16.93 3.62 4.57
CA LEU A 44 -16.69 4.56 5.66
C LEU A 44 -15.49 5.47 5.37
N VAL A 45 -14.44 4.90 4.77
CA VAL A 45 -13.23 5.61 4.34
C VAL A 45 -12.90 5.14 2.93
N GLY A 46 -12.73 6.09 2.02
CA GLY A 46 -12.41 5.83 0.62
C GLY A 46 -11.62 6.99 0.03
N ASN A 47 -11.51 7.05 -1.31
CA ASN A 47 -10.63 8.01 -1.99
C ASN A 47 -10.85 9.47 -1.55
N SER A 48 -12.09 9.88 -1.28
CA SER A 48 -12.43 11.24 -0.85
C SER A 48 -11.77 11.67 0.46
N HIS A 49 -11.35 10.72 1.29
CA HIS A 49 -10.75 10.99 2.60
C HIS A 49 -9.21 11.12 2.54
N LYS A 50 -8.58 10.60 1.46
CA LYS A 50 -7.11 10.59 1.27
C LYS A 50 -6.35 9.98 2.46
N ASP A 51 -6.89 8.90 3.00
CA ASP A 51 -6.36 8.20 4.17
C ASP A 51 -5.49 6.99 3.79
N ASP A 52 -4.87 6.34 4.78
CA ASP A 52 -3.88 5.26 4.58
C ASP A 52 -4.52 3.94 4.07
N ALA A 53 -5.83 3.74 4.24
CA ALA A 53 -6.53 2.55 3.76
C ALA A 53 -8.02 2.80 3.47
N ALA A 54 -8.64 1.90 2.71
CA ALA A 54 -10.09 1.88 2.55
C ALA A 54 -10.74 1.13 3.72
N VAL A 55 -11.87 1.63 4.21
CA VAL A 55 -12.66 1.00 5.28
C VAL A 55 -14.08 0.77 4.79
N TYR A 56 -14.50 -0.49 4.75
CA TYR A 56 -15.81 -0.90 4.26
C TYR A 56 -16.60 -1.66 5.34
N GLN A 57 -17.77 -1.17 5.68
CA GLN A 57 -18.66 -1.75 6.68
C GLN A 57 -19.36 -3.00 6.15
N ILE A 58 -19.30 -4.10 6.90
CA ILE A 58 -19.94 -5.37 6.53
C ILE A 58 -21.08 -5.78 7.48
N SER A 59 -21.10 -5.24 8.70
CA SER A 59 -22.24 -5.28 9.64
C SER A 59 -22.29 -4.00 10.49
N GLU A 60 -23.30 -3.85 11.34
CA GLU A 60 -23.45 -2.68 12.22
C GLU A 60 -22.21 -2.40 13.09
N ASP A 61 -21.49 -3.44 13.48
CA ASP A 61 -20.37 -3.43 14.41
C ASP A 61 -19.02 -3.87 13.80
N LEU A 62 -18.98 -4.19 12.50
CA LEU A 62 -17.78 -4.72 11.83
C LEU A 62 -17.50 -4.03 10.50
N ALA A 63 -16.24 -3.64 10.32
CA ALA A 63 -15.72 -3.12 9.06
C ALA A 63 -14.42 -3.84 8.68
N VAL A 64 -14.18 -3.92 7.37
CA VAL A 64 -12.95 -4.44 6.78
C VAL A 64 -12.06 -3.27 6.39
N ILE A 65 -10.81 -3.30 6.84
CA ILE A 65 -9.77 -2.41 6.38
C ILE A 65 -9.02 -3.11 5.25
N ASN A 66 -8.89 -2.44 4.11
CA ASN A 66 -8.16 -2.93 2.95
C ASN A 66 -7.10 -1.89 2.54
N THR A 67 -5.85 -2.34 2.48
CA THR A 67 -4.71 -1.58 1.95
C THR A 67 -3.91 -2.47 1.00
N VAL A 68 -3.21 -1.83 0.05
CA VAL A 68 -2.21 -2.42 -0.83
C VAL A 68 -1.05 -1.43 -0.93
N ASP A 69 0.16 -1.89 -0.61
CA ASP A 69 1.40 -1.15 -0.90
C ASP A 69 2.45 -2.10 -1.48
N PHE A 70 3.26 -1.58 -2.40
CA PHE A 70 4.38 -2.26 -3.02
C PHE A 70 5.41 -1.23 -3.46
N PHE A 71 6.68 -1.63 -3.47
CA PHE A 71 7.77 -0.76 -3.92
C PHE A 71 8.93 -1.60 -4.43
N THR A 72 9.84 -0.97 -5.16
CA THR A 72 11.05 -1.58 -5.68
C THR A 72 12.04 -1.89 -4.55
N PRO A 73 12.98 -2.85 -4.73
CA PRO A 73 13.94 -3.21 -3.69
C PRO A 73 14.72 -2.01 -3.14
N ILE A 74 14.84 -1.95 -1.81
CA ILE A 74 15.59 -0.91 -1.08
C ILE A 74 16.80 -1.45 -0.31
N VAL A 75 16.93 -2.78 -0.26
CA VAL A 75 18.06 -3.53 0.32
C VAL A 75 18.42 -4.67 -0.62
N ASP A 76 19.66 -5.12 -0.58
CA ASP A 76 20.17 -6.15 -1.49
C ASP A 76 19.71 -7.56 -1.13
N ASP A 77 19.44 -7.81 0.15
CA ASP A 77 18.99 -9.11 0.63
C ASP A 77 17.48 -9.31 0.35
N PRO A 78 17.08 -10.37 -0.39
CA PRO A 78 15.68 -10.61 -0.75
C PRO A 78 14.79 -10.92 0.45
N PHE A 79 15.34 -11.56 1.48
CA PHE A 79 14.56 -11.93 2.66
C PHE A 79 14.23 -10.70 3.50
N ASP A 80 15.21 -9.83 3.73
CA ASP A 80 15.01 -8.56 4.41
C ASP A 80 14.13 -7.61 3.60
N PHE A 81 14.29 -7.55 2.28
CA PHE A 81 13.36 -6.79 1.43
C PHE A 81 11.92 -7.26 1.61
N GLY A 82 11.67 -8.58 1.56
CA GLY A 82 10.33 -9.14 1.77
C GLY A 82 9.76 -8.80 3.16
N ARG A 83 10.58 -8.85 4.21
CA ARG A 83 10.17 -8.45 5.57
C ARG A 83 9.81 -6.97 5.66
N ILE A 84 10.61 -6.10 5.05
CA ILE A 84 10.36 -4.65 5.04
C ILE A 84 9.10 -4.34 4.24
N ALA A 85 8.92 -4.94 3.07
CA ALA A 85 7.74 -4.76 2.23
C ALA A 85 6.45 -5.21 2.95
N ALA A 86 6.47 -6.38 3.57
CA ALA A 86 5.34 -6.87 4.36
C ALA A 86 5.04 -5.96 5.55
N ALA A 87 6.06 -5.51 6.28
CA ALA A 87 5.89 -4.60 7.42
C ALA A 87 5.26 -3.26 6.98
N ASN A 88 5.72 -2.69 5.86
CA ASN A 88 5.19 -1.46 5.28
C ASN A 88 3.72 -1.63 4.87
N ALA A 89 3.38 -2.67 4.09
CA ALA A 89 2.00 -2.90 3.64
C ALA A 89 1.03 -3.18 4.81
N ILE A 90 1.49 -3.82 5.89
CA ILE A 90 0.68 -4.06 7.08
C ILE A 90 0.53 -2.78 7.93
N SER A 91 1.45 -1.82 7.81
CA SER A 91 1.50 -0.64 8.68
C SER A 91 0.25 0.24 8.57
N ASP A 92 -0.37 0.35 7.39
CA ASP A 92 -1.59 1.15 7.21
C ASP A 92 -2.77 0.58 8.01
N VAL A 93 -2.86 -0.75 8.14
CA VAL A 93 -3.90 -1.39 8.97
C VAL A 93 -3.73 -0.98 10.42
N TYR A 94 -2.49 -0.93 10.92
CA TYR A 94 -2.22 -0.46 12.27
C TYR A 94 -2.44 1.05 12.43
N ALA A 95 -2.09 1.86 11.42
CA ALA A 95 -2.31 3.30 11.41
C ALA A 95 -3.81 3.64 11.55
N MET A 96 -4.67 2.85 10.90
CA MET A 96 -6.13 2.94 11.00
C MET A 96 -6.72 2.31 12.28
N GLY A 97 -5.87 1.85 13.21
CA GLY A 97 -6.29 1.21 14.47
C GLY A 97 -6.86 -0.20 14.32
N GLY A 98 -6.66 -0.83 13.17
CA GLY A 98 -7.12 -2.18 12.87
C GLY A 98 -6.19 -3.29 13.35
N LYS A 99 -6.69 -4.52 13.23
CA LYS A 99 -5.90 -5.75 13.45
C LYS A 99 -5.77 -6.51 12.12
N PRO A 100 -4.56 -6.74 11.61
CA PRO A 100 -4.36 -7.58 10.42
C PRO A 100 -4.84 -9.01 10.67
N ILE A 101 -5.65 -9.54 9.77
CA ILE A 101 -6.24 -10.89 9.88
C ILE A 101 -5.95 -11.80 8.68
N PHE A 102 -5.59 -11.23 7.53
CA PHE A 102 -5.17 -11.96 6.34
C PHE A 102 -4.29 -11.07 5.45
N ALA A 103 -3.64 -11.68 4.47
CA ALA A 103 -2.98 -11.03 3.34
C ALA A 103 -3.14 -11.93 2.10
N ASN A 104 -2.98 -11.37 0.91
CA ASN A 104 -2.99 -12.15 -0.33
C ASN A 104 -1.77 -13.09 -0.36
N ALA A 105 -2.00 -14.36 -0.69
CA ALA A 105 -0.90 -15.27 -1.02
C ALA A 105 -0.26 -14.84 -2.35
N ILE A 106 1.06 -14.93 -2.41
CA ILE A 106 1.92 -14.61 -3.57
C ILE A 106 2.67 -15.86 -4.01
#